data_AF-A0A3C0SZ79-F1
#
_entry.id   AF-A0A3C0SZ79-F1
#
_cell.length_a   1.000
_cell.length_b   1.000
_cell.length_c   1.000
_cell.angle_alpha   90.00
_cell.angle_beta   90.00
_cell.angle_gamma   90.00
#
_symmetry.space_group_name_H-M   'P 1'
#
loop_
_entity.id
_entity.type
_entity.pdbx_description
1 polymer ?
#
loop_
_entity_poly.entity_id
_entity_poly.type
_entity_poly.pdbx_seq_one_letter_code
_entity_poly.pdbx_strand_id
1 'polypeptide(L)'
;MYRSALKPIGTGYKSRALDTMSGKIISMEIGPADEDEIADTVKVMGGEDWQLWMDALLKADALSEGVKTTAFSYIGPEVTTPIYRNGTIGNAKKDLEATARRLDDQLAAALGGSALTSVNKALVTRAAAVIPAISLYISILFKVMKDKKLHEGCIEQMDRFFRGVYGGELTIDEENRIRMDDWEMLDDVQDAVSEIWEMATDENIEEVSDIAGYHADFMNMHGFEVSGVNYADDVDTL
;
A
#
# COMPACT_ATOMS: atom_id res chain seq x y z
N MET A 1 7.83 23.79 4.23
CA MET A 1 6.92 22.85 3.54
C MET A 1 7.74 21.61 3.27
N TYR A 2 7.31 20.46 3.77
CA TYR A 2 8.02 19.18 3.60
C TYR A 2 7.49 18.45 2.37
N ARG A 3 8.35 17.74 1.63
CA ARG A 3 7.93 16.94 0.47
C ARG A 3 8.56 15.55 0.51
N SER A 4 7.73 14.52 0.49
CA SER A 4 8.23 13.15 0.40
C SER A 4 8.88 12.87 -0.95
N ALA A 5 9.91 12.04 -0.92
CA ALA A 5 10.58 11.48 -2.08
C ALA A 5 10.43 9.95 -2.04
N LEU A 6 10.28 9.33 -3.21
CA LEU A 6 10.25 7.87 -3.36
C LEU A 6 11.58 7.42 -3.98
N LYS A 7 12.57 7.16 -3.13
CA LYS A 7 13.94 6.89 -3.57
C LYS A 7 14.60 5.81 -2.71
N PRO A 8 15.50 5.00 -3.29
CA PRO A 8 16.37 4.12 -2.51
C PRO A 8 17.34 4.94 -1.66
N ILE A 9 17.93 4.32 -0.63
CA ILE A 9 18.97 4.95 0.20
C ILE A 9 20.34 4.34 -0.14
N GLY A 10 21.36 5.19 -0.23
CA GLY A 10 22.75 4.78 -0.49
C GLY A 10 23.08 4.63 -1.98
N THR A 11 22.51 3.62 -2.65
CA THR A 11 22.77 3.35 -4.07
C THR A 11 21.52 3.53 -4.93
N GLY A 12 21.72 3.93 -6.19
CA GLY A 12 20.63 4.00 -7.16
C GLY A 12 19.98 2.63 -7.39
N TYR A 13 18.73 2.65 -7.84
CA TYR A 13 17.95 1.44 -8.09
C TYR A 13 17.42 1.48 -9.52
N LYS A 14 17.69 0.41 -10.26
CA LYS A 14 17.18 0.17 -11.60
C LYS A 14 16.19 -0.98 -11.54
N SER A 15 15.00 -0.77 -12.11
CA SER A 15 13.94 -1.77 -12.12
C SER A 15 13.15 -1.74 -13.41
N ARG A 16 12.32 -2.77 -13.55
CA ARG A 16 11.33 -2.89 -14.61
C ARG A 16 10.00 -2.37 -14.08
N ALA A 17 9.26 -1.67 -14.92
CA ALA A 17 7.92 -1.21 -14.60
C ALA A 17 7.00 -1.43 -15.82
N LEU A 18 5.70 -1.38 -15.59
CA LEU A 18 4.71 -1.41 -16.67
C LEU A 18 4.32 0.03 -16.99
N ASP A 19 4.50 0.46 -18.23
CA ASP A 19 3.86 1.66 -18.75
C ASP A 19 2.39 1.31 -19.06
N THR A 20 1.49 1.82 -18.22
CA THR A 20 0.07 1.48 -18.26
C THR A 20 -0.64 2.06 -19.48
N MET A 21 -0.04 3.05 -20.16
CA MET A 21 -0.60 3.62 -21.39
C MET A 21 -0.23 2.81 -22.61
N SER A 22 1.00 2.28 -22.66
CA SER A 22 1.48 1.49 -23.80
C SER A 22 1.34 -0.02 -23.61
N GLY A 23 1.10 -0.49 -22.39
CA GLY A 23 1.06 -1.91 -22.04
C GLY A 23 2.44 -2.58 -22.05
N LYS A 24 3.53 -1.80 -22.14
CA LYS A 24 4.89 -2.33 -22.32
C LYS A 24 5.73 -2.25 -21.06
N ILE A 25 6.73 -3.13 -20.99
CA ILE A 25 7.70 -3.12 -19.92
C ILE A 25 8.76 -2.08 -20.23
N ILE A 26 8.93 -1.15 -19.31
CA ILE A 26 9.95 -0.10 -19.38
C ILE A 26 11.00 -0.31 -18.30
N SER A 27 12.21 0.19 -18.54
CA SER A 27 13.23 0.29 -17.50
C SER A 27 13.17 1.67 -16.85
N MET A 28 13.16 1.69 -15.52
CA MET A 28 13.25 2.91 -14.71
C MET A 28 14.51 2.86 -13.88
N GLU A 29 15.16 4.01 -13.73
CA GLU A 29 16.32 4.19 -12.87
C GLU A 29 16.09 5.39 -11.94
N ILE A 30 16.37 5.19 -10.65
CA ILE A 30 16.16 6.19 -9.60
C ILE A 30 17.45 6.33 -8.82
N GLY A 31 17.95 7.57 -8.71
CA GLY A 31 19.10 7.88 -7.87
C GLY A 31 18.78 7.75 -6.37
N PRO A 32 19.81 7.62 -5.51
CA PRO A 32 19.61 7.57 -4.07
C PRO A 32 19.03 8.88 -3.54
N ALA A 33 18.34 8.77 -2.40
CA ALA A 33 17.90 9.92 -1.61
C ALA A 33 19.07 10.60 -0.92
N ASP A 34 19.01 11.92 -0.80
CA ASP A 34 19.84 12.66 0.16
C ASP A 34 19.22 12.65 1.58
N GLU A 35 19.95 13.21 2.55
CA GLU A 35 19.51 13.22 3.96
C GLU A 35 18.22 14.03 4.18
N ASP A 36 18.06 15.14 3.43
CA ASP A 36 16.88 15.99 3.53
C ASP A 36 15.65 15.26 2.97
N GLU A 37 15.78 14.57 1.84
CA GLU A 37 14.71 13.76 1.24
C GLU A 37 14.27 12.61 2.16
N ILE A 38 15.20 11.99 2.91
CA ILE A 38 14.87 10.97 3.91
C ILE A 38 14.08 11.60 5.07
N ALA A 39 14.60 12.70 5.63
CA ALA A 39 13.98 13.39 6.76
C ALA A 39 12.58 13.93 6.41
N ASP A 40 12.44 14.59 5.26
CA ASP A 40 11.16 15.11 4.76
C ASP A 40 10.16 13.97 4.52
N THR A 41 10.60 12.84 4.00
CA THR A 41 9.72 11.68 3.78
C THR A 41 9.19 11.12 5.10
N VAL A 42 10.04 11.00 6.13
CA VAL A 42 9.61 10.62 7.48
C VAL A 42 8.64 11.65 8.04
N LYS A 43 8.92 12.94 7.86
CA LYS A 43 8.05 14.01 8.35
C LYS A 43 6.66 14.00 7.72
N VAL A 44 6.55 13.63 6.45
CA VAL A 44 5.28 13.60 5.69
C VAL A 44 4.53 12.29 5.87
N MET A 45 5.22 11.15 5.85
CA MET A 45 4.60 9.81 5.76
C MET A 45 4.77 8.96 7.02
N GLY A 46 5.46 9.48 8.03
CA GLY A 46 5.65 8.87 9.34
C GLY A 46 4.42 8.98 10.23
N GLY A 47 4.63 8.75 11.52
CA GLY A 47 3.53 8.71 12.49
C GLY A 47 3.20 10.04 13.15
N GLU A 48 3.99 11.10 12.92
CA GLU A 48 3.87 12.33 13.69
C GLU A 48 2.47 12.97 13.62
N ASP A 49 1.90 13.12 12.43
CA ASP A 49 0.56 13.72 12.30
C ASP A 49 -0.52 12.84 12.95
N TRP A 50 -0.38 11.51 12.85
CA TRP A 50 -1.27 10.58 13.53
C TRP A 50 -1.20 10.74 15.06
N GLN A 51 0.00 10.88 15.62
CA GLN A 51 0.17 11.20 17.05
C GLN A 51 -0.52 12.52 17.42
N LEU A 52 -0.30 13.57 16.63
CA LEU A 52 -0.91 14.89 16.87
C LEU A 52 -2.44 14.84 16.86
N TRP A 53 -3.03 14.09 15.93
CA TRP A 53 -4.48 13.86 15.90
C TRP A 53 -4.98 13.17 17.15
N MET A 54 -4.36 12.07 17.56
CA MET A 54 -4.79 11.32 18.74
C MET A 54 -4.61 12.13 20.02
N ASP A 55 -3.52 12.87 20.16
CA ASP A 55 -3.29 13.76 21.30
C ASP A 55 -4.32 14.89 21.38
N ALA A 56 -4.64 15.51 20.23
CA ALA A 56 -5.64 16.57 20.17
C ALA A 56 -7.04 16.05 20.54
N LEU A 57 -7.43 14.89 20.00
CA LEU A 57 -8.72 14.27 20.30
C LEU A 57 -8.81 13.82 21.77
N LEU A 58 -7.75 13.23 22.31
CA LEU A 58 -7.68 12.83 23.72
C LEU A 58 -7.78 14.05 24.64
N LYS A 59 -7.02 15.11 24.35
CA LYS A 59 -7.05 16.36 25.13
C LYS A 59 -8.43 17.05 25.09
N ALA A 60 -9.15 16.92 23.98
CA ALA A 60 -10.49 17.47 23.81
C ALA A 60 -11.60 16.59 24.40
N ASP A 61 -11.26 15.46 25.05
CA ASP A 61 -12.23 14.47 25.54
C ASP A 61 -13.18 13.96 24.42
N ALA A 62 -12.63 13.83 23.21
CA ALA A 62 -13.37 13.46 22.00
C ALA A 62 -13.21 11.97 21.63
N LEU A 63 -12.57 11.18 22.49
CA LEU A 63 -12.35 9.75 22.29
C LEU A 63 -13.16 8.95 23.32
N SER A 64 -13.87 7.92 22.85
CA SER A 64 -14.63 7.03 23.73
C SER A 64 -13.75 5.97 24.41
N GLU A 65 -14.22 5.42 25.52
CA GLU A 65 -13.62 4.24 26.14
C GLU A 65 -13.53 3.08 25.13
N GLY A 66 -12.41 2.37 25.11
CA GLY A 66 -12.15 1.28 24.17
C GLY A 66 -11.84 1.73 22.74
N VAL A 67 -11.51 3.02 22.51
CA VAL A 67 -11.18 3.56 21.18
C VAL A 67 -10.14 2.71 20.45
N LYS A 68 -10.38 2.44 19.17
CA LYS A 68 -9.44 1.77 18.27
C LYS A 68 -9.01 2.74 17.17
N THR A 69 -7.72 2.88 16.97
CA THR A 69 -7.16 3.64 15.84
C THR A 69 -6.20 2.76 15.03
N THR A 70 -6.16 2.98 13.73
CA THR A 70 -5.23 2.25 12.86
C THR A 70 -4.65 3.16 11.79
N ALA A 71 -3.42 2.88 11.37
CA ALA A 71 -2.79 3.52 10.23
C ALA A 71 -2.34 2.46 9.22
N PHE A 72 -2.56 2.72 7.93
CA PHE A 72 -2.21 1.78 6.87
C PHE A 72 -0.73 1.86 6.51
N SER A 73 -0.13 0.67 6.38
CA SER A 73 1.26 0.45 6.02
C SER A 73 1.34 -0.57 4.87
N TYR A 74 2.52 -0.70 4.30
CA TYR A 74 2.85 -1.67 3.26
C TYR A 74 4.29 -2.13 3.46
N ILE A 75 4.52 -3.44 3.39
CA ILE A 75 5.86 -4.05 3.42
C ILE A 75 6.23 -4.50 2.01
N GLY A 76 5.36 -5.34 1.42
CA GLY A 76 5.50 -5.82 0.06
C GLY A 76 6.56 -6.90 -0.13
N PRO A 77 6.74 -7.34 -1.39
CA PRO A 77 7.68 -8.40 -1.77
C PRO A 77 9.13 -7.89 -1.82
N GLU A 78 10.08 -8.84 -1.94
CA GLU A 78 11.51 -8.56 -2.10
C GLU A 78 11.79 -7.61 -3.28
N VAL A 79 11.10 -7.79 -4.41
CA VAL A 79 11.28 -6.96 -5.61
C VAL A 79 11.06 -5.46 -5.37
N THR A 80 10.19 -5.10 -4.42
CA THR A 80 9.91 -3.69 -4.07
C THR A 80 10.77 -3.16 -2.93
N THR A 81 11.51 -4.04 -2.22
CA THR A 81 12.26 -3.71 -1.00
C THR A 81 13.22 -2.53 -1.15
N PRO A 82 13.98 -2.39 -2.26
CA PRO A 82 14.92 -1.26 -2.41
C PRO A 82 14.26 0.13 -2.41
N ILE A 83 13.03 0.26 -2.93
CA ILE A 83 12.29 1.53 -2.92
C ILE A 83 11.40 1.63 -1.68
N TYR A 84 10.75 0.54 -1.26
CA TYR A 84 9.85 0.53 -0.12
C TYR A 84 10.59 0.35 1.20
N ARG A 85 10.78 -0.89 1.68
CA ARG A 85 11.21 -1.17 3.06
C ARG A 85 12.59 -0.59 3.39
N ASN A 86 13.48 -0.51 2.40
CA ASN A 86 14.84 0.02 2.55
C ASN A 86 15.03 1.42 1.96
N GLY A 87 14.01 2.00 1.33
CA GLY A 87 14.04 3.36 0.82
C GLY A 87 13.56 4.40 1.83
N THR A 88 13.37 5.63 1.35
CA THR A 88 12.84 6.76 2.10
C THR A 88 11.48 6.46 2.74
N ILE A 89 10.54 5.89 1.97
CA ILE A 89 9.20 5.57 2.45
C ILE A 89 9.22 4.47 3.52
N GLY A 90 10.16 3.52 3.45
CA GLY A 90 10.34 2.49 4.46
C GLY A 90 10.79 3.04 5.80
N ASN A 91 11.63 4.08 5.80
CA ASN A 91 11.99 4.79 7.02
C ASN A 91 10.78 5.49 7.64
N ALA A 92 9.95 6.13 6.81
CA ALA A 92 8.70 6.70 7.28
C ALA A 92 7.74 5.63 7.86
N LYS A 93 7.62 4.46 7.21
CA LYS A 93 6.80 3.37 7.74
C LYS A 93 7.34 2.76 9.03
N LYS A 94 8.65 2.71 9.24
CA LYS A 94 9.25 2.33 10.54
C LYS A 94 8.91 3.34 11.64
N ASP A 95 8.91 4.64 11.33
CA ASP A 95 8.45 5.68 12.26
C ASP A 95 6.94 5.55 12.57
N LEU A 96 6.12 5.24 11.56
CA LEU A 96 4.70 4.95 11.74
C LEU A 96 4.47 3.74 12.66
N GLU A 97 5.23 2.65 12.46
CA GLU A 97 5.22 1.45 13.32
C GLU A 97 5.62 1.78 14.76
N ALA A 98 6.65 2.61 14.96
CA ALA A 98 7.06 3.06 16.29
C ALA A 98 6.00 3.95 16.96
N THR A 99 5.34 4.82 16.18
CA THR A 99 4.26 5.67 16.68
C THR A 99 3.03 4.86 17.08
N ALA A 100 2.68 3.79 16.33
CA ALA A 100 1.59 2.90 16.71
C ALA A 100 1.78 2.34 18.12
N ARG A 101 2.99 1.83 18.44
CA ARG A 101 3.30 1.30 19.78
C ARG A 101 3.13 2.36 20.87
N ARG A 102 3.63 3.57 20.64
CA ARG A 102 3.48 4.67 21.60
C ARG A 102 2.00 5.04 21.83
N LEU A 103 1.22 5.10 20.75
CA LEU A 103 -0.22 5.36 20.82
C LEU A 103 -0.98 4.21 21.49
N ASP A 104 -0.58 2.98 21.28
CA ASP A 104 -1.21 1.80 21.88
C ASP A 104 -1.07 1.85 23.39
N ASP A 105 0.15 2.06 23.90
CA ASP A 105 0.43 2.24 25.33
C ASP A 105 -0.37 3.41 25.92
N GLN A 106 -0.40 4.55 25.22
CA GLN A 106 -1.10 5.76 25.65
C GLN A 106 -2.61 5.56 25.75
N LEU A 107 -3.23 4.98 24.71
CA LEU A 107 -4.69 4.78 24.66
C LEU A 107 -5.13 3.65 25.56
N ALA A 108 -4.34 2.60 25.71
CA ALA A 108 -4.59 1.52 26.66
C ALA A 108 -4.64 2.07 28.10
N ALA A 109 -3.67 2.91 28.48
CA ALA A 109 -3.62 3.51 29.81
C ALA A 109 -4.74 4.53 30.07
N ALA A 110 -5.10 5.34 29.07
CA ALA A 110 -6.06 6.42 29.25
C ALA A 110 -7.53 5.96 29.15
N LEU A 111 -7.83 5.04 28.22
CA LEU A 111 -9.19 4.72 27.80
C LEU A 111 -9.43 3.21 27.60
N GLY A 112 -8.46 2.35 27.90
CA GLY A 112 -8.53 0.93 27.52
C GLY A 112 -8.61 0.73 26.00
N GLY A 113 -8.10 1.69 25.23
CA GLY A 113 -8.09 1.67 23.76
C GLY A 113 -6.89 0.93 23.18
N SER A 114 -6.76 0.97 21.85
CA SER A 114 -5.66 0.33 21.11
C SER A 114 -5.28 1.08 19.84
N ALA A 115 -3.99 1.03 19.46
CA ALA A 115 -3.46 1.56 18.21
C ALA A 115 -2.57 0.54 17.50
N LEU A 116 -2.93 0.14 16.28
CA LEU A 116 -2.15 -0.81 15.50
C LEU A 116 -1.93 -0.30 14.08
N THR A 117 -0.78 -0.63 13.48
CA THR A 117 -0.65 -0.50 12.02
C THR A 117 -1.31 -1.69 11.34
N SER A 118 -1.93 -1.46 10.18
CA SER A 118 -2.41 -2.52 9.29
C SER A 118 -1.54 -2.56 8.05
N VAL A 119 -0.81 -3.66 7.88
CA VAL A 119 -0.02 -3.94 6.68
C VAL A 119 -0.97 -4.50 5.63
N ASN A 120 -1.25 -3.68 4.63
CA ASN A 120 -2.24 -3.96 3.61
C ASN A 120 -1.58 -4.53 2.36
N LYS A 121 -2.35 -5.28 1.57
CA LYS A 121 -1.90 -5.81 0.28
C LYS A 121 -1.71 -4.69 -0.78
N ALA A 122 -0.93 -4.97 -1.83
CA ALA A 122 -0.77 -4.11 -3.00
C ALA A 122 -2.05 -4.01 -3.84
N LEU A 123 -2.47 -2.78 -4.12
CA LEU A 123 -3.72 -2.43 -4.79
C LEU A 123 -3.52 -1.22 -5.71
N VAL A 124 -4.35 -1.12 -6.75
CA VAL A 124 -4.36 0.06 -7.63
C VAL A 124 -4.94 1.24 -6.86
N THR A 125 -4.09 2.22 -6.58
CA THR A 125 -4.48 3.51 -5.98
C THR A 125 -3.70 4.63 -6.65
N ARG A 126 -4.15 5.89 -6.50
CA ARG A 126 -3.39 7.04 -7.02
C ARG A 126 -1.97 7.10 -6.46
N ALA A 127 -1.81 6.72 -5.19
CA ALA A 127 -0.50 6.67 -4.54
C ALA A 127 0.37 5.53 -5.09
N ALA A 128 -0.19 4.34 -5.30
CA ALA A 128 0.55 3.19 -5.80
C ALA A 128 0.95 3.33 -7.28
N ALA A 129 0.10 3.94 -8.11
CA ALA A 129 0.32 4.06 -9.55
C ALA A 129 1.56 4.89 -9.94
N VAL A 130 2.05 5.76 -9.05
CA VAL A 130 3.25 6.58 -9.30
C VAL A 130 4.54 5.93 -8.81
N ILE A 131 4.47 4.74 -8.20
CA ILE A 131 5.62 4.09 -7.60
C ILE A 131 6.27 3.18 -8.63
N PRO A 132 7.58 3.34 -8.92
CA PRO A 132 8.27 2.49 -9.87
C PRO A 132 8.20 1.02 -9.48
N ALA A 133 8.18 0.13 -10.48
CA ALA A 133 8.02 -1.33 -10.36
C ALA A 133 6.65 -1.83 -9.85
N ILE A 134 5.87 -1.01 -9.13
CA ILE A 134 4.59 -1.44 -8.56
C ILE A 134 3.54 -1.78 -9.63
N SER A 135 3.46 -1.05 -10.74
CA SER A 135 2.47 -1.33 -11.78
C SER A 135 2.62 -2.72 -12.38
N LEU A 136 3.86 -3.13 -12.65
CA LEU A 136 4.18 -4.48 -13.14
C LEU A 136 3.90 -5.52 -12.06
N TYR A 137 4.35 -5.28 -10.83
CA TYR A 137 4.13 -6.20 -9.71
C TYR A 137 2.64 -6.45 -9.45
N ILE A 138 1.83 -5.40 -9.36
CA ILE A 138 0.38 -5.52 -9.13
C ILE A 138 -0.28 -6.28 -10.27
N SER A 139 0.09 -6.02 -11.52
CA SER A 139 -0.49 -6.72 -12.68
C SER A 139 -0.22 -8.23 -12.60
N ILE A 140 1.01 -8.62 -12.24
CA ILE A 140 1.37 -10.04 -12.06
C ILE A 140 0.66 -10.64 -10.84
N LEU A 141 0.70 -9.93 -9.69
CA LEU A 141 0.05 -10.36 -8.45
C LEU A 141 -1.44 -10.60 -8.65
N PHE A 142 -2.14 -9.73 -9.39
CA PHE A 142 -3.55 -9.87 -9.66
C PHE A 142 -3.84 -11.14 -10.45
N LYS A 143 -3.04 -11.45 -11.47
CA LYS A 143 -3.17 -12.69 -12.24
C LYS A 143 -3.03 -13.91 -11.33
N VAL A 144 -1.96 -13.98 -10.54
CA VAL A 144 -1.68 -15.10 -9.62
C VAL A 144 -2.78 -15.25 -8.58
N MET A 145 -3.17 -14.16 -7.91
CA MET A 145 -4.19 -14.20 -6.87
C MET A 145 -5.58 -14.51 -7.44
N LYS A 146 -5.94 -14.05 -8.65
CA LYS A 146 -7.22 -14.37 -9.30
C LYS A 146 -7.29 -15.86 -9.66
N ASP A 147 -6.21 -16.43 -10.21
CA ASP A 147 -6.14 -17.86 -10.53
C ASP A 147 -6.29 -18.72 -9.26
N LYS A 148 -5.79 -18.24 -8.12
CA LYS A 148 -5.94 -18.88 -6.80
C LYS A 148 -7.23 -18.49 -6.04
N LYS A 149 -8.06 -17.61 -6.58
CA LYS A 149 -9.29 -17.06 -5.94
C LYS A 149 -9.03 -16.36 -4.59
N LEU A 150 -7.89 -15.67 -4.48
CA LEU A 150 -7.47 -14.89 -3.31
C LEU A 150 -7.50 -13.37 -3.57
N HIS A 151 -7.80 -12.94 -4.80
CA HIS A 151 -7.74 -11.53 -5.15
C HIS A 151 -8.82 -10.72 -4.42
N GLU A 152 -8.37 -9.62 -3.79
CA GLU A 152 -9.20 -8.60 -3.17
C GLU A 152 -8.88 -7.23 -3.76
N GLY A 153 -9.91 -6.39 -3.92
CA GLY A 153 -9.79 -4.95 -4.13
C GLY A 153 -9.76 -4.18 -2.81
N CYS A 154 -9.83 -2.85 -2.88
CA CYS A 154 -9.85 -2.00 -1.68
C CYS A 154 -11.04 -2.30 -0.77
N ILE A 155 -12.23 -2.52 -1.34
CA ILE A 155 -13.45 -2.67 -0.54
C ILE A 155 -13.52 -4.06 0.12
N GLU A 156 -13.10 -5.11 -0.58
CA GLU A 156 -13.05 -6.48 -0.04
C GLU A 156 -12.06 -6.57 1.11
N GLN A 157 -10.86 -5.99 0.95
CA GLN A 157 -9.86 -5.96 2.02
C GLN A 157 -10.38 -5.19 3.24
N MET A 158 -11.05 -4.05 3.04
CA MET A 158 -11.61 -3.29 4.18
C MET A 158 -12.79 -4.00 4.84
N ASP A 159 -13.63 -4.71 4.09
CA ASP A 159 -14.69 -5.56 4.66
C ASP A 159 -14.07 -6.67 5.54
N ARG A 160 -13.06 -7.39 5.04
CA ARG A 160 -12.33 -8.41 5.82
C ARG A 160 -11.66 -7.81 7.05
N PHE A 161 -11.01 -6.66 6.91
CA PHE A 161 -10.38 -5.93 8.02
C PHE A 161 -11.39 -5.61 9.12
N PHE A 162 -12.51 -4.97 8.80
CA PHE A 162 -13.48 -4.55 9.80
C PHE A 162 -14.23 -5.72 10.43
N ARG A 163 -14.50 -6.79 9.69
CA ARG A 163 -15.01 -8.04 10.28
C ARG A 163 -14.04 -8.61 11.30
N GLY A 164 -12.74 -8.61 11.00
CA GLY A 164 -11.71 -9.02 11.95
C GLY A 164 -11.66 -8.12 13.18
N VAL A 165 -11.63 -6.79 13.00
CA VAL A 165 -11.56 -5.81 14.12
C VAL A 165 -12.74 -5.94 15.08
N TYR A 166 -13.95 -6.17 14.58
CA TYR A 166 -15.19 -6.07 15.37
C TYR A 166 -15.94 -7.38 15.63
N GLY A 167 -15.54 -8.49 15.03
CA GLY A 167 -16.29 -9.74 15.17
C GLY A 167 -15.55 -11.01 14.81
N GLY A 168 -14.25 -10.95 14.56
CA GLY A 168 -13.46 -12.08 14.09
C GLY A 168 -12.05 -12.09 14.67
N GLU A 169 -11.20 -12.92 14.08
CA GLU A 169 -9.78 -12.98 14.39
C GLU A 169 -9.01 -12.17 13.34
N LEU A 170 -8.05 -11.38 13.81
CA LEU A 170 -7.06 -10.72 12.96
C LEU A 170 -5.74 -11.46 13.10
N THR A 171 -5.07 -11.66 11.99
CA THR A 171 -3.65 -12.04 12.00
C THR A 171 -2.84 -10.85 12.49
N ILE A 172 -2.24 -10.99 13.66
CA ILE A 172 -1.30 -10.01 14.23
C ILE A 172 0.08 -10.65 14.24
N ASP A 173 1.08 -9.94 13.72
CA ASP A 173 2.46 -10.42 13.72
C ASP A 173 3.22 -10.06 15.01
N GLU A 174 4.47 -10.53 15.10
CA GLU A 174 5.35 -10.35 16.27
C GLU A 174 5.67 -8.88 16.58
N GLU A 175 5.47 -7.97 15.62
CA GLU A 175 5.70 -6.52 15.76
C GLU A 175 4.40 -5.77 16.16
N ASN A 176 3.33 -6.50 16.49
CA ASN A 176 2.00 -5.99 16.82
C ASN A 176 1.34 -5.25 15.64
N ARG A 177 1.44 -5.81 14.44
CA ARG A 177 0.82 -5.26 13.22
C ARG A 177 -0.25 -6.20 12.69
N ILE A 178 -1.37 -5.63 12.28
CA ILE A 178 -2.44 -6.37 11.59
C ILE A 178 -1.96 -6.72 10.18
N ARG A 179 -2.10 -7.99 9.77
CA ARG A 179 -1.64 -8.50 8.47
C ARG A 179 -2.80 -8.76 7.55
N MET A 180 -3.10 -7.76 6.71
CA MET A 180 -4.07 -7.84 5.62
C MET A 180 -3.42 -8.19 4.28
N ASP A 181 -2.08 -8.20 4.25
CA ASP A 181 -1.22 -8.72 3.17
C ASP A 181 -0.97 -10.23 3.28
N ASP A 182 -1.56 -10.90 4.26
CA ASP A 182 -1.39 -12.33 4.56
C ASP A 182 -1.58 -13.24 3.34
N TRP A 183 -2.56 -12.97 2.48
CA TRP A 183 -2.78 -13.75 1.25
C TRP A 183 -1.83 -13.39 0.10
N GLU A 184 -1.37 -12.15 0.05
CA GLU A 184 -0.34 -11.73 -0.91
C GLU A 184 1.00 -12.39 -0.57
N MET A 185 1.31 -12.51 0.72
CA MET A 185 2.60 -12.97 1.22
C MET A 185 2.70 -14.50 1.41
N LEU A 186 1.73 -15.28 0.91
CA LEU A 186 1.85 -16.73 0.87
C LEU A 186 3.03 -17.15 -0.03
N ASP A 187 3.82 -18.14 0.40
CA ASP A 187 5.00 -18.62 -0.33
C ASP A 187 4.66 -18.99 -1.78
N ASP A 188 3.55 -19.71 -1.99
CA ASP A 188 3.11 -20.16 -3.32
C ASP A 188 2.55 -19.03 -4.21
N VAL A 189 2.22 -17.87 -3.65
CA VAL A 189 1.89 -16.65 -4.37
C VAL A 189 3.16 -15.91 -4.74
N GLN A 190 4.06 -15.71 -3.79
CA GLN A 190 5.32 -14.99 -3.99
C GLN A 190 6.26 -15.71 -4.96
N ASP A 191 6.36 -17.04 -4.87
CA ASP A 191 7.15 -17.86 -5.80
C ASP A 191 6.62 -17.70 -7.24
N ALA A 192 5.31 -17.82 -7.44
CA ALA A 192 4.70 -17.66 -8.76
C ALA A 192 4.88 -16.24 -9.32
N VAL A 193 4.75 -15.20 -8.48
CA VAL A 193 4.99 -13.82 -8.89
C VAL A 193 6.46 -13.61 -9.28
N SER A 194 7.40 -14.17 -8.52
CA SER A 194 8.84 -14.10 -8.78
C SER A 194 9.21 -14.78 -10.10
N GLU A 195 8.70 -15.99 -10.34
CA GLU A 195 8.90 -16.72 -11.60
C GLU A 195 8.38 -15.91 -12.80
N ILE A 196 7.15 -15.39 -12.70
CA ILE A 196 6.56 -14.57 -13.76
C ILE A 196 7.36 -13.28 -13.97
N TRP A 197 7.81 -12.63 -12.89
CA TRP A 197 8.61 -11.41 -12.96
C TRP A 197 9.87 -11.61 -13.80
N GLU A 198 10.61 -12.69 -13.57
CA GLU A 198 11.85 -12.99 -14.30
C GLU A 198 11.60 -13.33 -15.78
N MET A 199 10.52 -14.06 -16.10
CA MET A 199 10.22 -14.49 -17.48
C MET A 199 9.39 -13.49 -18.30
N ALA A 200 8.80 -12.48 -17.67
CA ALA A 200 7.97 -11.50 -18.35
C ALA A 200 8.79 -10.77 -19.43
N THR A 201 8.21 -10.54 -20.59
CA THR A 201 8.76 -9.75 -21.70
C THR A 201 7.65 -8.92 -22.33
N ASP A 202 7.99 -7.95 -23.17
CA ASP A 202 6.99 -7.16 -23.90
C ASP A 202 6.06 -8.04 -24.74
N GLU A 203 6.54 -9.19 -25.22
CA GLU A 203 5.80 -10.11 -26.07
C GLU A 203 4.80 -10.99 -25.31
N ASN A 204 5.04 -11.27 -24.02
CA ASN A 204 4.22 -12.20 -23.24
C ASN A 204 3.47 -11.53 -22.07
N ILE A 205 3.69 -10.24 -21.80
CA ILE A 205 3.21 -9.58 -20.58
C ILE A 205 1.68 -9.62 -20.45
N GLU A 206 0.94 -9.54 -21.56
CA GLU A 206 -0.52 -9.65 -21.57
C GLU A 206 -1.02 -11.04 -21.19
N GLU A 207 -0.22 -12.09 -21.41
CA GLU A 207 -0.57 -13.48 -21.08
C GLU A 207 -0.25 -13.83 -19.62
N VAL A 208 0.90 -13.34 -19.13
CA VAL A 208 1.44 -13.70 -17.81
C VAL A 208 1.01 -12.75 -16.69
N SER A 209 0.36 -11.64 -17.01
CA SER A 209 -0.12 -10.66 -16.04
C SER A 209 -1.52 -10.16 -16.36
N ASP A 210 -2.17 -9.54 -15.38
CA ASP A 210 -3.52 -8.99 -15.51
C ASP A 210 -3.50 -7.48 -15.76
N ILE A 211 -2.90 -7.07 -16.89
CA ILE A 211 -2.84 -5.67 -17.30
C ILE A 211 -4.26 -5.09 -17.49
N ALA A 212 -5.15 -5.88 -18.07
CA ALA A 212 -6.54 -5.47 -18.31
C ALA A 212 -7.27 -5.17 -16.99
N GLY A 213 -7.12 -6.03 -15.98
CA GLY A 213 -7.66 -5.80 -14.64
C GLY A 213 -7.03 -4.58 -13.96
N TYR A 214 -5.70 -4.43 -14.04
CA TYR A 214 -5.02 -3.24 -13.53
C TYR A 214 -5.58 -1.95 -14.17
N HIS A 215 -5.71 -1.93 -15.50
CA HIS A 215 -6.22 -0.78 -16.25
C HIS A 215 -7.66 -0.46 -15.87
N ALA A 216 -8.52 -1.48 -15.80
CA ALA A 216 -9.91 -1.32 -15.39
C ALA A 216 -10.01 -0.71 -13.98
N ASP A 217 -9.21 -1.19 -13.01
CA ASP A 217 -9.19 -0.64 -11.66
C ASP A 217 -8.68 0.81 -11.65
N PHE A 218 -7.66 1.11 -12.46
CA PHE A 218 -7.13 2.46 -12.62
C PHE A 218 -8.17 3.42 -13.19
N MET A 219 -8.90 3.03 -14.23
CA MET A 219 -9.96 3.83 -14.86
C MET A 219 -11.14 4.03 -13.92
N ASN A 220 -11.60 2.96 -13.25
CA ASN A 220 -12.72 3.02 -12.31
C ASN A 220 -12.43 3.99 -11.15
N MET A 221 -11.20 4.01 -10.62
CA MET A 221 -10.81 4.97 -9.57
C MET A 221 -10.87 6.44 -10.04
N HIS A 222 -10.79 6.68 -11.35
CA HIS A 222 -10.96 8.01 -11.94
C HIS A 222 -12.37 8.28 -12.45
N GLY A 223 -13.31 7.35 -12.22
CA GLY A 223 -14.70 7.47 -12.65
C GLY A 223 -14.92 7.11 -14.12
N PHE A 224 -13.96 6.47 -14.79
CA PHE A 224 -14.06 5.98 -16.17
C PHE A 224 -14.32 4.47 -16.22
N GLU A 225 -14.91 4.01 -17.33
CA GLU A 225 -15.23 2.59 -17.58
C GLU A 225 -16.13 1.94 -16.51
N VAL A 226 -16.88 2.76 -15.77
CA VAL A 226 -17.84 2.31 -14.76
C VAL A 226 -19.08 1.76 -15.44
N SER A 227 -19.41 0.50 -15.16
CA SER A 227 -20.60 -0.15 -15.71
C SER A 227 -21.88 0.62 -15.34
N GLY A 228 -22.73 0.85 -16.34
CA GLY A 228 -24.00 1.57 -16.17
C GLY A 228 -23.91 3.09 -16.28
N VAL A 229 -22.70 3.68 -16.42
CA VAL A 229 -22.52 5.11 -16.69
C VAL A 229 -22.56 5.36 -18.19
N ASN A 230 -23.40 6.30 -18.63
CA ASN A 230 -23.39 6.77 -20.01
C ASN A 230 -22.44 7.95 -20.17
N TYR A 231 -21.24 7.67 -20.67
CA TYR A 231 -20.18 8.68 -20.88
C TYR A 231 -20.47 9.67 -22.02
N ALA A 232 -21.55 9.49 -22.78
CA ALA A 232 -21.98 10.43 -23.81
C ALA A 232 -22.94 11.52 -23.30
N ASP A 233 -23.47 11.38 -22.07
CA ASP A 233 -24.34 12.39 -21.47
C ASP A 233 -23.52 13.60 -21.03
N ASP A 234 -24.07 14.80 -21.25
CA ASP A 234 -23.53 16.02 -20.68
C ASP A 234 -23.67 15.99 -19.15
N VAL A 235 -22.61 16.41 -18.45
CA VAL A 235 -22.57 16.48 -16.98
C VAL A 235 -22.31 17.92 -16.56
N ASP A 236 -23.13 18.43 -15.64
CA ASP A 236 -22.88 19.73 -15.02
C ASP A 236 -21.67 19.63 -14.07
N THR A 237 -20.70 20.52 -14.25
CA THR A 237 -19.42 20.53 -13.52
C THR A 237 -19.39 21.54 -12.37
N LEU A 238 -20.51 22.18 -12.06
CA LEU A 238 -20.62 23.31 -11.12
C LEU A 238 -21.51 23.01 -9.91
#